data_AF-A0A0E3GWM6-F1
#
_entry.id   AF-A0A0E3GWM6-F1
#
_cell.length_a   1.000
_cell.length_b   1.000
_cell.length_c   1.000
_cell.angle_alpha   90.00
_cell.angle_beta   90.00
_cell.angle_gamma   90.00
#
_symmetry.space_group_name_H-M   'P 1'
#
loop_
_entity.id
_entity.type
_entity.pdbx_description
1 polymer ?
#
loop_
_entity_poly.entity_id
_entity_poly.type
_entity_poly.pdbx_seq_one_letter_code
_entity_poly.pdbx_strand_id
1 'polypeptide(L)' 'MKVTGTAAKYKAKIGSNEIIVEEAKNEKGELIYIFTSIKGVSLPNGEKWKPKDDDAKDLDRNNATEDLKKNFRKVVQLL' A
#
# COMPACT_ATOMS: atom_id res chain seq x y z
N MET A 1 17.18 -2.93 5.10
CA MET A 1 16.96 -3.17 3.65
C MET A 1 16.68 -1.82 3.01
N LYS A 2 17.43 -1.44 1.97
CA LYS A 2 17.22 -0.16 1.27
C LYS A 2 16.35 -0.39 0.03
N VAL A 3 15.33 0.45 -0.13
CA VAL A 3 14.50 0.47 -1.34
C VAL A 3 15.23 1.30 -2.38
N THR A 4 15.50 0.73 -3.56
CA THR A 4 16.20 1.41 -4.66
C THR A 4 15.25 2.09 -5.63
N GLY A 5 13.96 1.77 -5.59
CA GLY A 5 12.92 2.48 -6.32
C GLY A 5 11.53 1.84 -6.16
N THR A 6 10.50 2.67 -6.32
CA THR A 6 9.09 2.24 -6.36
C THR A 6 8.64 2.18 -7.82
N ALA A 7 8.24 0.99 -8.27
CA ALA A 7 7.80 0.72 -9.63
C ALA A 7 6.31 1.03 -9.83
N ALA A 8 5.48 0.73 -8.82
CA ALA A 8 4.05 1.01 -8.87
C ALA A 8 3.50 1.27 -7.46
N LYS A 9 2.44 2.07 -7.39
CA LYS A 9 1.70 2.36 -6.16
C LYS A 9 0.22 2.13 -6.39
N TYR A 10 -0.38 1.36 -5.50
CA TYR A 10 -1.79 1.02 -5.53
C TYR A 10 -2.46 1.41 -4.22
N LYS A 11 -3.75 1.72 -4.26
CA LYS A 11 -4.60 1.92 -3.08
C LYS A 11 -5.70 0.87 -3.04
N ALA A 12 -6.00 0.37 -1.85
CA ALA A 12 -7.06 -0.59 -1.64
C ALA A 12 -7.80 -0.25 -0.34
N LYS A 13 -9.13 -0.32 -0.39
CA LYS A 13 -9.98 -0.21 0.79
C LYS A 13 -10.46 -1.59 1.22
N ILE A 14 -10.34 -1.89 2.52
CA ILE A 14 -10.79 -3.13 3.15
C ILE A 14 -11.58 -2.74 4.40
N GLY A 15 -12.91 -2.78 4.30
CA GLY A 15 -13.79 -2.30 5.36
C GLY A 15 -13.54 -0.82 5.66
N SER A 16 -13.18 -0.52 6.90
CA SER A 16 -12.79 0.82 7.37
C SER A 16 -11.30 1.14 7.16
N ASN A 17 -10.48 0.16 6.76
CA ASN A 17 -9.04 0.34 6.58
C ASN A 17 -8.73 0.72 5.13
N GLU A 18 -7.85 1.70 4.97
CA GLU A 18 -7.23 2.02 3.68
C GLU A 18 -5.78 1.56 3.70
N ILE A 19 -5.31 0.97 2.60
CA ILE A 19 -3.95 0.46 2.45
C ILE A 19 -3.36 0.97 1.14
N ILE A 20 -2.12 1.43 1.20
CA ILE A 20 -1.26 1.62 0.03
C ILE A 20 -0.39 0.38 -0.13
N VAL A 21 -0.33 -0.13 -1.35
CA VAL A 21 0.64 -1.16 -1.73
C VAL A 21 1.66 -0.53 -2.67
N GLU A 22 2.93 -0.63 -2.31
CA GLU A 22 4.02 -0.19 -3.18
C GLU A 22 4.79 -1.43 -3.68
N GLU A 23 4.87 -1.56 -4.99
CA GLU A 23 5.80 -2.47 -5.64
C GLU A 23 7.15 -1.77 -5.73
N ALA A 24 8.15 -2.32 -5.05
CA ALA A 24 9.47 -1.75 -5.00
C ALA A 24 10.52 -2.80 -5.36
N LYS A 25 11.71 -2.33 -5.77
CA LYS A 25 12.89 -3.19 -5.91
C LYS A 25 13.88 -2.88 -4.80
N ASN A 26 14.55 -3.91 -4.31
CA ASN A 26 15.66 -3.75 -3.39
C ASN A 26 17.00 -3.61 -4.13
N GLU A 27 18.10 -3.47 -3.38
CA GLU A 27 19.46 -3.35 -3.91
C GLU A 27 19.93 -4.56 -4.74
N LYS A 28 19.28 -5.72 -4.59
CA LYS A 28 19.55 -6.94 -5.35
C LYS A 28 18.63 -7.10 -6.58
N GLY A 29 17.74 -6.14 -6.82
CA GLY A 29 16.75 -6.20 -7.90
C GLY A 29 15.54 -7.09 -7.59
N GLU A 30 15.42 -7.60 -6.37
CA GLU A 30 14.29 -8.44 -5.96
C GLU A 30 13.04 -7.56 -5.80
N LEU A 31 11.90 -8.06 -6.31
CA LEU A 31 10.61 -7.41 -6.13
C LEU A 31 10.14 -7.59 -4.68
N ILE A 32 9.79 -6.48 -4.05
CA ILE A 32 9.22 -6.45 -2.71
C ILE A 32 7.90 -5.67 -2.74
N TYR A 33 6.99 -6.09 -1.86
CA TYR A 33 5.69 -5.45 -1.68
C TYR A 33 5.65 -4.78 -0.31
N ILE A 34 5.43 -3.46 -0.29
CA ILE A 34 5.32 -2.68 0.94
C ILE A 34 3.84 -2.35 1.14
N PHE A 35 3.29 -2.77 2.29
CA PHE A 35 1.89 -2.53 2.64
C PHE A 35 1.83 -1.49 3.77
N THR A 36 1.24 -0.34 3.47
CA THR A 36 1.13 0.79 4.41
C THR A 36 -0.32 1.06 4.71
N SER A 37 -0.72 0.91 5.97
CA SER A 37 -2.07 1.33 6.39
C SER A 37 -2.16 2.84 6.45
N ILE A 38 -3.16 3.41 5.77
CA ILE A 38 -3.46 4.82 5.84
C ILE A 38 -4.51 5.03 6.95
N LYS A 39 -4.08 5.69 8.02
CA LYS A 39 -5.00 6.18 9.05
C LYS A 39 -4.98 7.70 9.07
N GLY A 40 -6.16 8.29 8.95
CA GLY A 40 -6.31 9.72 9.18
C GLY A 40 -6.19 10.02 10.67
N VAL A 41 -5.43 11.05 11.02
CA VAL A 41 -5.32 11.56 12.40
C VAL A 41 -5.89 12.97 12.46
N SER A 42 -6.55 13.28 13.58
CA SER A 42 -6.93 14.66 13.86
C SER A 42 -5.75 15.33 14.56
N LEU A 43 -5.30 16.43 13.99
CA LEU A 43 -4.24 17.26 14.55
C LEU A 43 -4.82 18.15 15.67
N PRO A 44 -3.97 18.65 16.60
CA PRO A 44 -4.42 19.50 17.70
C PRO A 44 -5.11 20.80 17.28
N ASN A 45 -4.85 21.27 16.05
CA ASN A 45 -5.48 22.44 15.45
C ASN A 45 -6.85 22.14 14.81
N GLY A 46 -7.35 20.92 14.93
CA GLY A 46 -8.63 20.47 14.35
C GLY A 46 -8.53 20.03 12.88
N GLU A 47 -7.37 20.16 12.23
CA GLU A 47 -7.17 19.67 10.87
C GLU A 47 -7.09 18.14 10.84
N LYS A 48 -7.57 17.52 9.76
CA LYS A 48 -7.38 16.08 9.53
C LYS A 48 -6.20 15.88 8.61
N TRP A 49 -5.18 15.17 9.10
CA TRP A 49 -4.05 14.76 8.29
C TRP A 49 -4.21 13.31 7.86
N LYS A 50 -3.98 13.05 6.58
CA LYS A 50 -3.91 11.70 6.00
C LYS A 50 -2.67 11.66 5.09
N PRO A 51 -1.92 10.55 5.06
CA PRO A 51 -0.89 10.33 4.05
C PRO A 51 -1.44 10.59 2.65
N LYS A 52 -0.68 11.31 1.81
CA LYS A 52 -1.07 11.57 0.42
C LYS A 52 -1.10 10.27 -0.37
N ASP A 53 -2.22 10.01 -1.04
CA ASP A 53 -2.45 8.86 -1.90
C ASP A 53 -2.78 9.25 -3.35
N ASP A 54 -2.56 10.51 -3.73
CA ASP A 54 -2.93 11.06 -5.05
C ASP A 54 -2.30 10.31 -6.23
N ASP A 55 -1.08 9.78 -6.05
CA ASP A 55 -0.34 9.04 -7.09
C ASP A 55 -0.69 7.54 -7.14
N ALA A 56 -1.57 7.07 -6.23
CA ALA A 56 -1.90 5.66 -6.09
C ALA A 56 -3.11 5.29 -6.96
N LYS A 57 -2.93 4.27 -7.83
CA LYS A 57 -4.02 3.71 -8.64
C LYS A 57 -4.88 2.77 -7.80
N ASP A 58 -6.17 2.68 -8.07
CA ASP A 58 -7.00 1.67 -7.42
C ASP A 58 -6.47 0.26 -7.72
N LEU A 59 -6.33 -0.57 -6.68
CA LEU A 59 -5.87 -1.94 -6.81
C LEU A 59 -6.97 -2.80 -7.43
N ASP A 60 -6.85 -3.07 -8.72
CA ASP A 60 -7.66 -4.09 -9.38
C ASP A 60 -7.16 -5.49 -9.01
N ARG A 61 -7.87 -6.12 -8.06
CA ARG A 61 -7.53 -7.46 -7.56
C ARG A 61 -7.66 -8.56 -8.61
N ASN A 62 -8.41 -8.33 -9.69
CA ASN A 62 -8.55 -9.33 -10.76
C ASN A 62 -7.32 -9.33 -11.67
N ASN A 63 -6.78 -8.13 -11.94
CA ASN A 63 -5.65 -7.91 -12.83
C ASN A 63 -4.28 -7.85 -12.12
N ALA A 64 -4.26 -7.86 -10.80
CA ALA A 64 -3.03 -7.98 -10.02
C ALA A 64 -2.26 -9.28 -10.32
N THR A 65 -0.95 -9.30 -10.08
CA THR A 65 -0.17 -10.55 -10.17
C THR A 65 -0.59 -11.54 -9.09
N GLU A 66 -0.42 -12.84 -9.34
CA GLU A 66 -0.79 -13.87 -8.37
C GLU A 66 -0.01 -13.74 -7.05
N ASP A 67 1.26 -13.28 -7.12
CA ASP A 67 2.07 -13.04 -5.93
C ASP A 67 1.53 -11.88 -5.09
N LEU A 68 1.17 -10.77 -5.74
CA LEU A 68 0.51 -9.63 -5.09
C LEU A 68 -0.82 -10.06 -4.46
N LYS A 69 -1.67 -10.82 -5.17
CA LYS A 69 -2.94 -11.33 -4.61
C LYS A 69 -2.69 -12.19 -3.36
N LYS A 70 -1.69 -13.08 -3.40
CA LYS A 70 -1.35 -13.96 -2.27
C LYS A 70 -0.87 -13.16 -1.06
N ASN A 71 0.05 -12.20 -1.26
CA ASN A 71 0.56 -11.36 -0.17
C ASN A 71 -0.53 -10.42 0.38
N PHE A 72 -1.32 -9.82 -0.50
CA PHE A 72 -2.45 -8.97 -0.11
C PHE A 72 -3.48 -9.73 0.73
N ARG A 73 -3.84 -10.96 0.37
CA ARG A 73 -4.75 -11.81 1.18
C ARG A 73 -4.21 -12.06 2.59
N LYS A 74 -2.91 -12.33 2.74
CA LYS A 74 -2.29 -12.51 4.06
C LYS A 74 -2.37 -11.25 4.91
N VAL A 75 -2.14 -10.08 4.30
CA VAL A 75 -2.23 -8.79 5.01
C VAL A 75 -3.67 -8.48 5.41
N VAL A 76 -4.64 -8.74 4.53
CA VAL A 76 -6.07 -8.58 4.82
C VAL A 76 -6.51 -9.39 6.04
N GLN A 77 -5.97 -10.60 6.22
CA GLN A 77 -6.30 -11.47 7.36
C GLN A 77 -5.80 -10.92 8.71
N LEU A 78 -4.89 -9.94 8.70
CA LEU A 78 -4.32 -9.33 9.91
C LEU A 78 -5.05 -8.04 10.32
N LEU A 79 -6.04 -7.60 9.55
CA LEU A 79 -6.77 -6.34 9.72
C LEU A 79 -8.22 -6.57 10.14
#